data_AF-A0A815W1Y2-F1
#
_entry.id   AF-A0A815W1Y2-F1
#
_cell.length_a   1.000
_cell.length_b   1.000
_cell.length_c   1.000
_cell.angle_alpha   90.00
_cell.angle_beta   90.00
_cell.angle_gamma   90.00
#
_symmetry.space_group_name_H-M   'P 1'
#
loop_
_entity.id
_entity.type
_entity.pdbx_description
1 polymer ?
#
loop_
_entity_poly.entity_id
_entity_poly.type
_entity_poly.pdbx_seq_one_letter_code
_entity_poly.pdbx_strand_id
1 'polypeptide(L)' 'GFTDRPKADGRGSDLYHTCYCLSGLSLFQDGGQDQTPIICGDDDNKLRNTHPLFNIGPECIRDAMNYYSQETH' A
#
# COMPACT_ATOMS: atom_id res chain seq x y z
N GLY A 1 -0.28 2.62 -15.23
CA GLY A 1 -0.52 1.51 -14.29
C GLY A 1 0.70 0.62 -14.24
N PHE A 2 0.74 -0.32 -13.30
CA PHE A 2 1.83 -1.30 -13.17
C PHE A 2 1.45 -2.63 -13.85
N THR A 3 2.47 -3.41 -14.19
CA THR A 3 2.39 -4.71 -14.87
C THR A 3 3.24 -5.71 -14.10
N ASP A 4 2.93 -7.00 -14.21
CA ASP A 4 3.73 -8.11 -13.65
C ASP A 4 5.22 -7.99 -14.00
N ARG A 5 5.50 -7.78 -15.28
CA ARG A 5 6.86 -7.67 -15.82
C ARG A 5 6.89 -6.86 -17.11
N PRO A 6 8.06 -6.32 -17.51
CA PRO A 6 8.22 -5.66 -18.79
C PRO A 6 7.81 -6.59 -19.95
N LYS A 7 7.00 -6.08 -20.87
CA LYS A 7 6.61 -6.77 -22.10
C LYS A 7 7.14 -6.01 -23.31
N ALA A 8 7.59 -6.73 -24.33
CA ALA A 8 8.22 -6.15 -25.51
C ALA A 8 7.28 -5.24 -26.33
N ASP A 9 5.97 -5.44 -26.22
CA ASP A 9 4.93 -4.66 -26.91
C ASP A 9 4.38 -3.50 -26.07
N GLY A 10 4.89 -3.31 -24.84
CA GLY A 10 4.48 -2.24 -23.92
C GLY A 10 3.06 -2.37 -23.35
N ARG A 11 2.34 -3.45 -23.64
CA ARG A 11 0.97 -3.67 -23.17
C ARG A 11 0.96 -4.50 -21.88
N GLY A 12 -0.10 -4.38 -21.09
CA GLY A 12 -0.36 -5.30 -19.98
C GLY A 12 -0.27 -4.73 -18.57
N SER A 13 -0.33 -3.40 -18.41
CA SER A 13 -0.70 -2.87 -17.10
C SER A 13 -2.17 -3.16 -16.81
N ASP A 14 -2.48 -3.54 -15.58
CA ASP A 14 -3.85 -3.75 -15.13
C ASP A 14 -4.06 -3.23 -13.70
N LEU A 15 -5.32 -3.21 -13.24
CA LEU A 15 -5.67 -2.71 -11.92
C LEU A 15 -5.16 -3.60 -10.78
N TYR A 16 -5.04 -4.91 -11.02
CA TYR A 16 -4.55 -5.85 -10.03
C TYR A 16 -3.08 -5.57 -9.70
N HIS A 17 -2.22 -5.54 -10.73
CA HIS A 17 -0.81 -5.21 -10.56
C HIS A 17 -0.61 -3.76 -10.12
N THR A 18 -1.43 -2.83 -10.62
CA THR A 18 -1.36 -1.44 -10.15
C THR A 18 -1.59 -1.34 -8.65
N CYS A 19 -2.60 -2.04 -8.11
CA CYS A 19 -2.87 -2.09 -6.68
C CYS A 19 -1.71 -2.74 -5.91
N TYR A 20 -1.34 -3.97 -6.26
CA TYR A 20 -0.37 -4.73 -5.48
C TYR A 20 1.07 -4.23 -5.61
N CYS A 21 1.48 -3.67 -6.75
CA CYS A 21 2.80 -3.05 -6.86
C CYS A 21 2.91 -1.81 -5.97
N LEU A 22 1.87 -0.96 -5.94
CA LEU A 22 1.85 0.22 -5.06
C LEU A 22 1.77 -0.17 -3.58
N SER A 23 0.94 -1.16 -3.24
CA SER A 23 0.87 -1.72 -1.88
C SER A 23 2.21 -2.27 -1.42
N GLY A 24 2.89 -3.05 -2.26
CA GLY A 24 4.22 -3.59 -1.95
C GLY A 24 5.28 -2.50 -1.79
N LEU A 25 5.26 -1.48 -2.66
CA LEU A 25 6.17 -0.33 -2.55
C LEU A 25 5.93 0.45 -1.25
N SER A 26 4.67 0.68 -0.87
CA SER A 26 4.31 1.33 0.40
C SER A 26 4.85 0.56 1.61
N LEU A 27 4.69 -0.77 1.64
CA LEU A 27 5.23 -1.61 2.72
C LEU A 27 6.76 -1.56 2.80
N PHE A 28 7.44 -1.55 1.64
CA PHE A 28 8.90 -1.43 1.59
C PHE A 28 9.38 -0.08 2.16
N GLN A 29 8.67 1.01 1.84
CA GLN A 29 9.00 2.34 2.31
C GLN A 29 8.82 2.51 3.82
N ASP A 30 7.84 1.84 4.43
CA ASP A 30 7.36 2.13 5.79
C ASP A 30 8.43 1.95 6.90
N GLY A 31 9.39 1.03 6.79
CA GLY A 31 10.45 0.84 7.80
C GLY A 31 9.97 0.35 9.19
N GLY A 32 8.71 0.56 9.56
CA GLY A 32 8.11 0.19 10.83
C GLY A 32 8.18 1.29 11.90
N GLN A 33 7.64 1.00 13.09
CA GLN A 33 7.32 1.98 14.14
C GLN A 33 8.50 2.84 14.62
N ASP A 34 9.74 2.37 14.47
CA ASP A 34 10.95 3.05 14.99
C ASP A 34 12.02 3.27 13.92
N GLN A 35 11.68 3.15 12.64
CA GLN A 35 12.64 3.33 11.54
C GLN A 35 12.25 4.50 10.65
N THR A 36 13.26 5.17 10.10
CA THR A 36 13.03 6.21 9.10
C THR A 36 12.61 5.55 7.78
N PRO A 37 11.57 6.07 7.10
CA PRO A 37 11.17 5.54 5.80
C PRO A 37 12.30 5.56 4.78
N ILE A 38 12.40 4.52 3.95
CA ILE A 38 13.39 4.43 2.88
C ILE A 38 12.71 4.76 1.56
N ILE A 39 12.98 5.94 1.02
CA ILE A 39 12.44 6.40 -0.26
C ILE A 39 13.54 6.32 -1.33
N CYS A 40 13.30 5.52 -2.36
CA CYS A 40 14.19 5.44 -3.52
C CYS A 40 13.83 6.51 -4.54
N GLY A 41 14.79 7.38 -4.88
CA GLY A 41 14.60 8.46 -5.85
C GLY A 41 14.14 9.76 -5.18
N ASP A 42 13.16 10.41 -5.78
CA ASP A 42 12.60 11.67 -5.27
C ASP A 42 11.63 11.41 -4.11
N ASP A 43 11.50 12.37 -3.18
CA ASP A 43 10.54 12.31 -2.08
C ASP A 43 9.08 12.27 -2.58
N ASP A 44 8.82 12.75 -3.80
CA ASP A 44 7.53 12.62 -4.49
C ASP A 44 7.12 11.15 -4.73
N ASN A 45 8.06 10.19 -4.64
CA ASN A 45 7.76 8.76 -4.73
C ASN A 45 7.13 8.19 -3.44
N LYS A 46 7.04 8.98 -2.37
CA LYS A 46 6.51 8.54 -1.08
C LYS A 46 5.02 8.21 -1.19
N LEU A 47 4.66 6.99 -0.83
CA LEU A 47 3.27 6.53 -0.76
C LEU A 47 2.73 6.64 0.66
N ARG A 48 1.39 6.66 0.78
CA ARG A 48 0.71 6.45 2.07
C ARG A 48 0.94 5.01 2.53
N ASN A 49 1.05 4.81 3.84
CA ASN A 49 1.18 3.47 4.40
C ASN A 49 -0.06 2.61 4.13
N THR A 50 0.20 1.33 3.88
CA THR A 50 -0.82 0.27 3.85
C THR A 50 -0.57 -0.70 5.00
N HIS A 51 -1.63 -1.19 5.62
CA HIS A 51 -1.52 -2.14 6.71
C HIS A 51 -1.09 -3.52 6.19
N PRO A 52 -0.07 -4.15 6.79
CA PRO A 52 0.52 -5.38 6.25
C PRO A 52 -0.43 -6.57 6.19
N LEU A 53 -1.44 -6.62 7.07
CA LEU A 53 -2.42 -7.71 7.10
C LEU A 53 -3.62 -7.49 6.16
N PHE A 54 -4.11 -6.26 6.03
CA PHE A 54 -5.41 -5.97 5.40
C PHE A 54 -5.27 -5.23 4.08
N ASN A 55 -4.07 -4.76 3.74
CA ASN A 55 -3.76 -4.02 2.54
C ASN A 55 -4.68 -2.80 2.29
N ILE A 56 -4.98 -2.08 3.37
CA ILE A 56 -5.72 -0.81 3.38
C ILE A 56 -5.02 0.15 4.34
N GLY A 57 -5.32 1.44 4.28
CA GLY A 57 -4.75 2.43 5.19
C GLY A 57 -4.99 2.07 6.66
N PRO A 58 -3.99 2.23 7.57
CA PRO A 58 -4.16 1.99 9.01
C PRO A 58 -5.34 2.75 9.63
N GLU A 59 -5.64 3.94 9.12
CA GLU A 59 -6.81 4.73 9.49
C GLU A 59 -8.13 4.01 9.20
N CYS A 60 -8.24 3.34 8.05
CA CYS A 60 -9.44 2.61 7.66
C CYS A 60 -9.72 1.44 8.62
N ILE A 61 -8.66 0.79 9.11
CA ILE A 61 -8.79 -0.30 10.08
C ILE A 61 -9.26 0.24 11.42
N ARG A 62 -8.62 1.32 11.90
CA ARG A 62 -9.04 1.97 13.14
C ARG A 62 -10.51 2.38 13.07
N ASP A 63 -10.92 3.01 11.97
CA ASP A 63 -12.27 3.50 11.79
C ASP A 63 -13.28 2.34 11.72
N ALA A 64 -12.95 1.26 10.99
CA ALA A 64 -13.77 0.05 10.95
C ALA A 64 -13.88 -0.64 12.33
N MET A 65 -12.76 -0.80 13.04
CA MET A 65 -12.76 -1.39 14.39
C MET A 65 -13.58 -0.55 15.37
N ASN A 66 -13.45 0.77 15.32
CA ASN A 66 -14.23 1.68 16.17
C ASN A 66 -15.73 1.61 15.87
N TYR A 67 -16.10 1.48 14.60
CA TYR A 67 -17.50 1.35 14.20
C TYR A 67 -18.09 0.03 14.70
N TYR A 68 -17.46 -1.11 14.38
CA TYR A 68 -18.01 -2.43 14.70
C TYR A 68 -17.84 -2.84 16.17
N SER A 69 -16.91 -2.25 16.92
CA SER A 69 -16.78 -2.50 18.38
C SER A 69 -17.88 -1.85 19.21
N GLN A 70 -18.55 -0.82 18.67
CA GLN A 70 -19.76 -0.26 19.28
C GLN A 70 -20.99 -1.14 19.05
N GLU A 71 -20.89 -2.12 18.14
CA GLU A 71 -21.94 -3.03 17.72
C GLU A 71 -21.93 -4.36 18.50
N THR A 72 -21.44 -4.35 19.74
CA THR A 72 -21.76 -5.40 20.71
C THR A 72 -23.20 -5.23 21.20
N HIS A 73 -24.09 -6.00 20.58
CA HIS A 73 -25.39 -6.38 21.11
C HIS A 73 -25.27 -7.45 22.20
#